data_AF-A0A6J1P7Q0-F1
#
_entry.id   AF-A0A6J1P7Q0-F1
#
_cell.length_a   1.000
_cell.length_b   1.000
_cell.length_c   1.000
_cell.angle_alpha   90.00
_cell.angle_beta   90.00
_cell.angle_gamma   90.00
#
_symmetry.space_group_name_H-M   'P 1'
#
loop_
_entity.id
_entity.type
_entity.pdbx_description
1 polymer ?
#
loop_
_entity_poly.entity_id
_entity_poly.type
_entity_poly.pdbx_seq_one_letter_code
_entity_poly.pdbx_strand_id
1 'polypeptide(L)'
;MLTGTGNNLRYVDLTKIHAELGLLTCQSLPGFHAITGCDFNPALFRKGKLKPYKILKKDPEYQEAFKNFGNNELIKNLNHKQNIFYIIQRFICNVYNVPNVIDVDAARLQIFIDSYTVSDVNEAFDRKKLRNFDASNLPPCELLQQFLRANYICKIWNIAHLKNPTTYQPENNGWVLKDDKYQFKWFEGDQLPSYVSDSLKTQSDTEEEGDVEDDSAIDWSSSDEENENIDDNV
;
A
#
# COMPACT_ATOMS: atom_id res chain seq x y z
N MET A 1 -23.79 3.54 -15.79
CA MET A 1 -23.92 4.19 -14.46
C MET A 1 -24.23 5.66 -14.66
N LEU A 2 -25.18 6.23 -13.92
CA LEU A 2 -25.46 7.67 -13.97
C LEU A 2 -24.57 8.39 -12.95
N THR A 3 -23.90 9.48 -13.33
CA THR A 3 -23.01 10.26 -12.46
C THR A 3 -23.22 11.76 -12.67
N GLY A 4 -22.73 12.58 -11.74
CA GLY A 4 -22.90 14.03 -11.79
C GLY A 4 -24.28 14.49 -11.30
N THR A 5 -24.51 15.81 -11.27
CA THR A 5 -25.77 16.44 -10.83
C THR A 5 -26.14 17.60 -11.76
N GLY A 6 -27.43 17.89 -11.87
CA GLY A 6 -27.95 18.98 -12.71
C GLY A 6 -27.52 18.85 -14.17
N ASN A 7 -26.96 19.91 -14.74
CA ASN A 7 -26.49 19.95 -16.13
C ASN A 7 -25.22 19.11 -16.38
N ASN A 8 -24.54 18.65 -15.32
CA ASN A 8 -23.35 17.79 -15.42
C ASN A 8 -23.70 16.30 -15.33
N LEU A 9 -24.99 15.95 -15.43
CA LEU A 9 -25.46 14.58 -15.42
C LEU A 9 -24.94 13.86 -16.66
N ARG A 10 -24.23 12.74 -16.46
CA ARG A 10 -23.65 11.96 -17.55
C ARG A 10 -23.79 10.47 -17.31
N TYR A 11 -24.04 9.75 -18.39
CA TYR A 11 -24.00 8.30 -18.41
C TYR A 11 -22.57 7.82 -18.65
N VAL A 12 -22.10 6.97 -17.74
CA VAL A 12 -20.84 6.27 -17.85
C VAL A 12 -21.13 4.86 -18.33
N ASP A 13 -20.57 4.51 -19.49
CA ASP A 13 -20.65 3.18 -20.08
C ASP A 13 -19.63 2.25 -19.42
N LEU A 14 -20.11 1.40 -18.51
CA LEU A 14 -19.25 0.46 -17.79
C LEU A 14 -18.68 -0.62 -18.70
N THR A 15 -19.37 -0.97 -19.79
CA THR A 15 -18.88 -1.97 -20.75
C THR A 15 -17.67 -1.45 -21.49
N LYS A 16 -17.69 -0.17 -21.90
CA LYS A 16 -16.52 0.49 -22.51
C LYS A 16 -15.35 0.58 -21.55
N ILE A 17 -15.59 0.99 -20.30
CA ILE A 17 -14.54 1.03 -19.27
C ILE A 17 -13.93 -0.36 -19.07
N HIS A 18 -14.76 -1.39 -18.93
CA HIS A 18 -14.27 -2.76 -18.77
C HIS A 18 -13.45 -3.22 -19.99
N ALA A 19 -13.90 -2.91 -21.20
CA ALA A 19 -13.18 -3.25 -22.43
C ALA A 19 -11.81 -2.54 -22.52
N GLU A 20 -11.72 -1.29 -22.06
CA GLU A 20 -10.47 -0.52 -22.07
C GLU A 20 -9.49 -0.95 -20.97
N LEU A 21 -10.00 -1.21 -19.76
CA LEU A 21 -9.17 -1.60 -18.62
C LEU A 21 -8.74 -3.07 -18.67
N GLY A 22 -9.57 -3.93 -19.25
CA GLY A 22 -9.37 -5.36 -19.25
C GLY A 22 -9.78 -6.03 -17.94
N LEU A 23 -9.98 -7.35 -18.02
CA LEU A 23 -10.54 -8.16 -16.94
C LEU A 23 -9.69 -8.11 -15.66
N LEU A 24 -8.38 -8.36 -15.79
CA LEU A 24 -7.50 -8.48 -14.63
C LEU A 24 -7.37 -7.17 -13.86
N THR A 25 -7.18 -6.05 -14.56
CA THR A 25 -7.19 -4.72 -13.93
C THR A 25 -8.52 -4.45 -13.25
N CYS A 26 -9.67 -4.68 -13.92
CA CYS A 26 -10.99 -4.50 -13.30
C CYS A 26 -11.16 -5.32 -12.01
N GLN A 27 -10.71 -6.58 -12.01
CA GLN A 27 -10.79 -7.46 -10.85
C GLN A 27 -9.89 -7.04 -9.69
N SER A 28 -8.78 -6.35 -9.97
CA SER A 28 -7.89 -5.81 -8.94
C SER A 28 -8.40 -4.53 -8.26
N LEU A 29 -9.30 -3.78 -8.92
CA LEU A 29 -9.75 -2.46 -8.43
C LEU A 29 -10.39 -2.48 -7.03
N PRO A 30 -11.20 -3.49 -6.63
CA PRO A 30 -11.76 -3.55 -5.27
C PRO A 30 -10.66 -3.63 -4.20
N GLY A 31 -9.72 -4.59 -4.32
CA GLY A 31 -8.59 -4.71 -3.40
C GLY A 31 -7.74 -3.44 -3.36
N PHE A 32 -7.44 -2.89 -4.54
CA PHE A 32 -6.71 -1.64 -4.69
C PHE A 32 -7.41 -0.48 -3.99
N HIS A 33 -8.71 -0.32 -4.19
CA HIS A 33 -9.50 0.74 -3.58
C HIS A 33 -9.50 0.61 -2.05
N ALA A 34 -9.67 -0.61 -1.53
CA ALA A 34 -9.66 -0.87 -0.11
C ALA A 34 -8.30 -0.61 0.56
N ILE A 35 -7.18 -0.98 -0.09
CA ILE A 35 -5.83 -0.76 0.47
C ILE A 35 -5.43 0.72 0.38
N THR A 36 -5.65 1.38 -0.75
CA THR A 36 -5.21 2.77 -0.94
C THR A 36 -6.08 3.81 -0.23
N GLY A 37 -7.18 3.38 0.38
CA GLY A 37 -8.09 4.19 1.18
C GLY A 37 -9.53 4.14 0.69
N CYS A 38 -10.44 3.81 1.60
CA CYS A 38 -11.89 3.84 1.41
C CYS A 38 -12.56 4.26 2.73
N ASP A 39 -13.89 4.30 2.78
CA ASP A 39 -14.63 4.72 3.99
C ASP A 39 -14.35 3.83 5.22
N PHE A 40 -13.85 2.61 5.00
CA PHE A 40 -13.60 1.61 6.03
C PHE A 40 -12.10 1.32 6.26
N ASN A 41 -11.19 2.01 5.56
CA ASN A 41 -9.75 1.78 5.70
C ASN A 41 -9.00 3.08 5.41
N PRO A 42 -8.05 3.51 6.28
CA PRO A 42 -7.37 4.78 6.12
C PRO A 42 -6.68 4.91 4.76
N ALA A 43 -6.68 6.13 4.22
CA ALA A 43 -5.90 6.46 3.04
C ALA A 43 -4.40 6.58 3.39
N LEU A 44 -3.56 6.34 2.38
CA LEU A 44 -2.13 6.61 2.47
C LEU A 44 -1.91 8.13 2.51
N PHE A 45 -1.34 8.63 3.61
CA PHE A 45 -1.25 10.08 3.85
C PHE A 45 -0.44 10.78 2.76
N ARG A 46 -1.04 11.80 2.12
CA ARG A 46 -0.49 12.52 0.95
C ARG A 46 -0.14 11.65 -0.26
N LYS A 47 -0.60 10.39 -0.33
CA LYS A 47 -0.48 9.54 -1.52
C LYS A 47 -1.86 9.35 -2.14
N GLY A 48 -2.23 10.23 -3.08
CA GLY A 48 -3.46 10.08 -3.87
C GLY A 48 -3.44 8.82 -4.75
N LYS A 49 -4.61 8.39 -5.27
CA LYS A 49 -4.75 7.12 -6.00
C LYS A 49 -4.06 7.07 -7.38
N LEU A 50 -3.72 8.22 -7.97
CA LEU A 50 -3.16 8.28 -9.33
C LEU A 50 -1.82 7.54 -9.46
N LYS A 51 -0.86 7.82 -8.57
CA LYS A 51 0.46 7.16 -8.58
C LYS A 51 0.35 5.65 -8.28
N PRO A 52 -0.30 5.21 -7.19
CA PRO A 52 -0.57 3.79 -6.93
C PRO A 52 -1.26 3.08 -8.11
N TYR A 53 -2.20 3.73 -8.78
CA TYR A 53 -2.89 3.16 -9.93
C TYR A 53 -1.95 2.97 -11.14
N LYS A 54 -1.08 3.94 -11.41
CA LYS A 54 -0.04 3.81 -12.45
C LYS A 54 0.91 2.64 -12.15
N ILE A 55 1.25 2.41 -10.88
CA ILE A 55 2.07 1.27 -10.44
C ILE A 55 1.31 -0.04 -10.67
N LEU A 56 0.05 -0.13 -10.22
CA LEU A 56 -0.81 -1.31 -10.40
C LEU A 56 -0.93 -1.71 -11.89
N LYS A 57 -1.16 -0.72 -12.77
CA LYS A 57 -1.41 -0.98 -14.19
C LYS A 57 -0.18 -1.54 -14.91
N LYS A 58 1.03 -1.24 -14.43
CA LYS A 58 2.29 -1.67 -15.07
C LYS A 58 2.74 -3.08 -14.69
N ASP A 59 2.22 -3.64 -13.59
CA ASP A 59 2.71 -4.91 -13.04
C ASP A 59 1.53 -5.91 -12.87
N PRO A 60 1.46 -6.96 -13.70
CA PRO A 60 0.45 -8.01 -13.58
C PRO A 60 0.48 -8.75 -12.24
N GLU A 61 1.63 -8.86 -11.57
CA GLU A 61 1.74 -9.52 -10.27
C GLU A 61 0.99 -8.74 -9.18
N TYR A 62 1.05 -7.40 -9.22
CA TYR A 62 0.21 -6.57 -8.34
C TYR A 62 -1.27 -6.76 -8.65
N GLN A 63 -1.66 -6.80 -9.92
CA GLN A 63 -3.06 -6.99 -10.29
C GLN A 63 -3.58 -8.36 -9.80
N GLU A 64 -2.80 -9.41 -9.96
CA GLU A 64 -3.09 -10.74 -9.43
C GLU A 64 -3.21 -10.74 -7.90
N ALA A 65 -2.28 -10.10 -7.19
CA ALA A 65 -2.35 -9.99 -5.73
C ALA A 65 -3.61 -9.25 -5.26
N PHE A 66 -3.93 -8.11 -5.88
CA PHE A 66 -5.12 -7.34 -5.53
C PHE A 66 -6.44 -8.02 -5.91
N LYS A 67 -6.48 -8.80 -6.99
CA LYS A 67 -7.64 -9.64 -7.35
C LYS A 67 -7.99 -10.64 -6.25
N ASN A 68 -7.02 -11.09 -5.46
CA ASN A 68 -7.24 -12.10 -4.42
C ASN A 68 -7.99 -11.57 -3.19
N PHE A 69 -8.14 -10.25 -3.04
CA PHE A 69 -8.84 -9.65 -1.91
C PHE A 69 -10.31 -10.09 -1.83
N GLY A 70 -10.71 -10.55 -0.64
CA GLY A 70 -12.05 -11.06 -0.37
C GLY A 70 -12.28 -12.52 -0.78
N ASN A 71 -11.28 -13.20 -1.34
CA ASN A 71 -11.38 -14.62 -1.64
C ASN A 71 -11.31 -15.47 -0.36
N ASN A 72 -12.04 -16.59 -0.34
CA ASN A 72 -12.03 -17.50 0.81
C ASN A 72 -10.64 -18.08 1.10
N GLU A 73 -9.85 -18.30 0.04
CA GLU A 73 -8.48 -18.80 0.17
C GLU A 73 -7.59 -17.81 0.91
N LEU A 74 -7.67 -16.52 0.57
CA LEU A 74 -6.92 -15.46 1.23
C LEU A 74 -7.28 -15.31 2.72
N ILE A 75 -8.51 -15.68 3.11
CA ILE A 75 -8.94 -15.65 4.50
C ILE A 75 -8.39 -16.87 5.27
N LYS A 76 -8.49 -18.07 4.69
CA LYS A 76 -8.30 -19.35 5.39
C LYS A 76 -6.88 -19.92 5.30
N ASN A 77 -6.16 -19.68 4.22
CA ASN A 77 -4.83 -20.25 3.99
C ASN A 77 -3.76 -19.24 4.41
N LEU A 78 -3.02 -19.55 5.48
CA LEU A 78 -1.99 -18.66 6.04
C LEU A 78 -0.81 -18.45 5.09
N ASN A 79 -0.32 -19.50 4.43
CA ASN A 79 0.80 -19.39 3.49
C ASN A 79 0.41 -18.54 2.28
N HIS A 80 -0.79 -18.77 1.73
CA HIS A 80 -1.30 -17.94 0.64
C HIS A 80 -1.46 -16.48 1.07
N LYS A 81 -1.98 -16.24 2.28
CA LYS A 81 -2.09 -14.89 2.87
C LYS A 81 -0.75 -14.19 3.02
N GLN A 82 0.27 -14.90 3.50
CA GLN A 82 1.63 -14.37 3.61
C GLN A 82 2.21 -14.01 2.24
N ASN A 83 2.03 -14.86 1.24
CA ASN A 83 2.51 -14.59 -0.12
C ASN A 83 1.84 -13.35 -0.74
N ILE A 84 0.51 -13.23 -0.62
CA ILE A 84 -0.19 -12.04 -1.11
C ILE A 84 0.22 -10.80 -0.30
N PHE A 85 0.36 -10.92 1.02
CA PHE A 85 0.80 -9.80 1.86
C PHE A 85 2.19 -9.30 1.43
N TYR A 86 3.15 -10.20 1.18
CA TYR A 86 4.48 -9.89 0.67
C TYR A 86 4.45 -9.05 -0.62
N ILE A 87 3.60 -9.43 -1.60
CA ILE A 87 3.43 -8.66 -2.85
C ILE A 87 2.82 -7.28 -2.56
N ILE A 88 1.88 -7.18 -1.62
CA ILE A 88 1.29 -5.91 -1.21
C ILE A 88 2.30 -5.01 -0.49
N GLN A 89 3.22 -5.57 0.30
CA GLN A 89 4.31 -4.81 0.91
C GLN A 89 5.18 -4.17 -0.18
N ARG A 90 5.62 -4.97 -1.17
CA ARG A 90 6.41 -4.49 -2.32
C ARG A 90 5.69 -3.38 -3.10
N PHE A 91 4.39 -3.55 -3.32
CA PHE A 91 3.56 -2.52 -3.94
C PHE A 91 3.59 -1.20 -3.15
N ILE A 92 3.46 -1.27 -1.82
CA ILE A 92 3.51 -0.09 -0.96
C ILE A 92 4.90 0.55 -0.99
N CYS A 93 6.00 -0.20 -0.91
CA CYS A 93 7.36 0.35 -1.05
C CYS A 93 7.53 1.15 -2.34
N ASN A 94 7.01 0.63 -3.47
CA ASN A 94 7.01 1.34 -4.75
C ASN A 94 6.14 2.62 -4.74
N VAL A 95 5.00 2.63 -4.03
CA VAL A 95 4.19 3.85 -3.84
C VAL A 95 4.97 4.92 -3.10
N TYR A 96 5.91 4.55 -2.23
CA TYR A 96 6.76 5.47 -1.46
C TYR A 96 8.14 5.72 -2.09
N ASN A 97 8.38 5.31 -3.34
CA ASN A 97 9.66 5.46 -4.04
C ASN A 97 10.85 4.76 -3.38
N VAL A 98 10.60 3.61 -2.74
CA VAL A 98 11.68 2.74 -2.23
C VAL A 98 11.68 1.45 -3.07
N PRO A 99 12.18 1.50 -4.32
CA PRO A 99 12.24 0.31 -5.16
C PRO A 99 13.21 -0.71 -4.57
N ASN A 100 13.05 -1.98 -4.95
CA ASN A 100 13.88 -3.13 -4.51
C ASN A 100 13.75 -3.53 -3.03
N VAL A 101 13.06 -2.74 -2.21
CA VAL A 101 12.67 -3.13 -0.85
C VAL A 101 11.27 -3.70 -0.87
N ILE A 102 11.10 -4.87 -0.26
CA ILE A 102 9.81 -5.55 -0.22
C ILE A 102 9.12 -5.30 1.11
N ASP A 103 9.86 -5.39 2.21
CA ASP A 103 9.32 -5.20 3.55
C ASP A 103 9.11 -3.71 3.87
N VAL A 104 7.93 -3.37 4.37
CA VAL A 104 7.55 -1.97 4.63
C VAL A 104 8.33 -1.38 5.80
N ASP A 105 8.64 -2.17 6.81
CA ASP A 105 9.42 -1.71 7.96
C ASP A 105 10.89 -1.53 7.60
N ALA A 106 11.44 -2.42 6.77
CA ALA A 106 12.74 -2.21 6.15
C ALA A 106 12.79 -0.91 5.33
N ALA A 107 11.75 -0.62 4.54
CA ALA A 107 11.68 0.63 3.77
C ALA A 107 11.59 1.87 4.68
N ARG A 108 10.86 1.78 5.80
CA ARG A 108 10.78 2.85 6.80
C ARG A 108 12.14 3.09 7.47
N LEU A 109 12.86 2.01 7.81
CA LEU A 109 14.21 2.10 8.37
C LEU A 109 15.19 2.73 7.37
N GLN A 110 15.15 2.33 6.10
CA GLN A 110 15.99 2.93 5.05
C GLN A 110 15.75 4.44 4.94
N ILE A 111 14.48 4.87 4.82
CA ILE A 111 14.13 6.30 4.76
C ILE A 111 14.63 7.04 5.99
N PHE A 112 14.55 6.43 7.17
CA PHE A 112 15.07 7.01 8.39
C PHE A 112 16.59 7.18 8.33
N ILE A 113 17.34 6.15 7.94
CA ILE A 113 18.81 6.19 7.81
C ILE A 113 19.23 7.29 6.83
N ASP A 114 18.59 7.33 5.66
CA ASP A 114 18.88 8.31 4.61
C ASP A 114 18.59 9.75 5.09
N SER A 115 17.47 9.94 5.78
CA SER A 115 17.05 11.27 6.27
C SER A 115 17.85 11.74 7.48
N TYR A 116 18.27 10.81 8.34
CA TYR A 116 19.05 11.10 9.53
C TYR A 116 20.53 11.30 9.21
N THR A 117 21.01 10.82 8.05
CA THR A 117 22.42 10.85 7.63
C THR A 117 23.33 10.19 8.67
N VAL A 118 23.02 8.93 9.03
CA VAL A 118 23.78 8.17 10.03
C VAL A 118 25.24 8.05 9.58
N SER A 119 26.16 8.70 10.28
CA SER A 119 27.61 8.59 10.05
C SER A 119 28.27 7.46 10.84
N ASP A 120 27.69 7.09 11.98
CA ASP A 120 28.13 6.00 12.85
C ASP A 120 26.89 5.35 13.49
N VAL A 121 26.72 4.04 13.33
CA VAL A 121 25.57 3.29 13.89
C VAL A 121 25.54 3.27 15.42
N ASN A 122 26.66 3.60 16.06
CA ASN A 122 26.77 3.66 17.53
C ASN A 122 26.58 5.08 18.08
N GLU A 123 26.32 6.08 17.24
CA GLU A 123 26.12 7.45 17.73
C GLU A 123 24.82 7.59 18.52
N ALA A 124 24.82 8.45 19.54
CA ALA A 124 23.60 8.77 20.27
C ALA A 124 22.61 9.51 19.36
N PHE A 125 21.33 9.15 19.45
CA PHE A 125 20.28 9.80 18.67
C PHE A 125 20.20 11.31 18.99
N ASP A 126 20.53 12.14 18.00
CA ASP A 126 20.38 13.59 18.07
C ASP A 126 19.27 14.08 17.14
N ARG A 127 18.12 14.41 17.74
CA ARG A 127 16.96 14.94 17.02
C ARG A 127 17.28 16.21 16.21
N LYS A 128 18.34 16.96 16.55
CA LYS A 128 18.75 18.16 15.79
C LYS A 128 19.25 17.82 14.39
N LYS A 129 19.70 16.59 14.14
CA LYS A 129 20.10 16.11 12.80
C LYS A 129 18.90 15.92 11.87
N LEU A 130 17.73 15.59 12.41
CA LEU A 130 16.47 15.47 11.66
C LEU A 130 15.87 16.85 11.34
N ARG A 131 16.45 17.55 10.37
CA ARG A 131 15.88 18.80 9.85
C ARG A 131 14.94 18.51 8.68
N ASN A 132 13.76 19.14 8.70
CA ASN A 132 12.79 19.13 7.60
C ASN A 132 12.26 17.75 7.17
N PHE A 133 12.22 16.77 8.10
CA PHE A 133 11.66 15.46 7.79
C PHE A 133 10.13 15.52 7.66
N ASP A 134 9.61 15.24 6.46
CA ASP A 134 8.17 15.06 6.23
C ASP A 134 7.79 13.60 6.46
N ALA A 135 7.10 13.34 7.57
CA ALA A 135 6.64 12.00 7.94
C ALA A 135 5.69 11.36 6.90
N SER A 136 5.10 12.13 5.97
CA SER A 136 4.31 11.59 4.86
C SER A 136 5.14 10.83 3.82
N ASN A 137 6.47 10.91 3.91
CA ASN A 137 7.37 10.09 3.12
C ASN A 137 7.56 8.69 3.69
N LEU A 138 7.15 8.44 4.94
CA LEU A 138 7.20 7.11 5.51
C LEU A 138 6.02 6.26 5.02
N PRO A 139 6.28 5.02 4.57
CA PRO A 139 5.26 4.00 4.45
C PRO A 139 4.46 3.79 5.75
N PRO A 140 3.24 3.23 5.69
CA PRO A 140 2.46 2.91 6.89
C PRO A 140 3.24 2.00 7.84
N CYS A 141 3.25 2.29 9.14
CA CYS A 141 3.96 1.45 10.11
C CYS A 141 3.25 0.13 10.42
N GLU A 142 2.00 -0.06 9.97
CA GLU A 142 1.17 -1.21 10.32
C GLU A 142 0.32 -1.67 9.14
N LEU A 143 1.03 -1.98 8.04
CA LEU A 143 0.37 -2.39 6.80
C LEU A 143 -0.45 -3.67 6.99
N LEU A 144 -0.06 -4.57 7.91
CA LEU A 144 -0.78 -5.81 8.16
C LEU A 144 -2.24 -5.57 8.58
N GLN A 145 -2.48 -4.68 9.54
CA GLN A 145 -3.85 -4.40 9.99
C GLN A 145 -4.68 -3.75 8.87
N GLN A 146 -4.06 -2.89 8.07
CA GLN A 146 -4.70 -2.27 6.90
C GLN A 146 -5.02 -3.31 5.81
N PHE A 147 -4.14 -4.29 5.61
CA PHE A 147 -4.32 -5.42 4.72
C PHE A 147 -5.48 -6.32 5.16
N LEU A 148 -5.54 -6.68 6.45
CA LEU A 148 -6.60 -7.51 7.01
C LEU A 148 -7.97 -6.83 6.88
N ARG A 149 -8.06 -5.53 7.19
CA ARG A 149 -9.30 -4.76 6.99
C ARG A 149 -9.73 -4.76 5.53
N ALA A 150 -8.81 -4.41 4.63
CA ALA A 150 -9.10 -4.35 3.21
C ALA A 150 -9.60 -5.70 2.67
N ASN A 151 -8.97 -6.81 3.07
CA ASN A 151 -9.40 -8.15 2.69
C ASN A 151 -10.84 -8.47 3.16
N TYR A 152 -11.16 -8.11 4.41
CA TYR A 152 -12.50 -8.30 4.97
C TYR A 152 -13.56 -7.45 4.27
N ILE A 153 -13.26 -6.18 3.99
CA ILE A 153 -14.16 -5.28 3.28
C ILE A 153 -14.43 -5.80 1.85
N CYS A 154 -13.38 -6.22 1.14
CA CYS A 154 -13.53 -6.80 -0.19
C CYS A 154 -14.34 -8.09 -0.16
N LYS A 155 -14.25 -8.89 0.91
CA LYS A 155 -15.13 -10.06 1.08
C LYS A 155 -16.59 -9.63 1.01
N ILE A 156 -16.99 -8.63 1.81
CA ILE A 156 -18.36 -8.09 1.82
C ILE A 156 -18.77 -7.60 0.43
N TRP A 157 -17.90 -6.87 -0.27
CA TRP A 157 -18.19 -6.39 -1.63
C TRP A 157 -18.40 -7.52 -2.64
N ASN A 158 -17.54 -8.55 -2.61
CA ASN A 158 -17.60 -9.68 -3.55
C ASN A 158 -18.89 -10.50 -3.40
N ILE A 159 -19.53 -10.47 -2.23
CA ILE A 159 -20.75 -11.23 -1.91
C ILE A 159 -21.95 -10.32 -1.65
N ALA A 160 -21.89 -9.04 -2.00
CA ALA A 160 -22.97 -8.08 -1.79
C ALA A 160 -24.26 -8.44 -2.55
N HIS A 161 -24.17 -9.33 -3.55
CA HIS A 161 -25.31 -9.87 -4.29
C HIS A 161 -26.06 -10.99 -3.54
N LEU A 162 -25.50 -11.50 -2.44
CA LEU A 162 -26.13 -12.54 -1.63
C LEU A 162 -27.00 -11.92 -0.52
N LYS A 163 -28.12 -12.59 -0.19
CA LYS A 163 -29.03 -12.14 0.88
C LYS A 163 -28.35 -12.03 2.25
N ASN A 164 -27.47 -12.98 2.56
CA ASN A 164 -26.65 -12.99 3.77
C ASN A 164 -25.20 -12.79 3.33
N PRO A 165 -24.63 -11.57 3.48
CA PRO A 165 -23.34 -11.25 2.89
C PRO A 165 -22.25 -12.13 3.48
N THR A 166 -22.03 -12.17 4.79
CA THR A 166 -20.98 -13.02 5.36
C THR A 166 -21.29 -13.53 6.76
N THR A 167 -20.72 -14.69 7.10
CA THR A 167 -20.61 -15.18 8.47
C THR A 167 -19.27 -14.79 9.12
N TYR A 168 -18.36 -14.18 8.38
CA TYR A 168 -17.08 -13.71 8.92
C TYR A 168 -17.30 -12.47 9.78
N GLN A 169 -16.71 -12.50 10.96
CA GLN A 169 -16.73 -11.40 11.90
C GLN A 169 -15.55 -10.45 11.59
N PRO A 170 -15.74 -9.12 11.74
CA PRO A 170 -14.67 -8.14 11.51
C PRO A 170 -13.53 -8.25 12.55
N GLU A 171 -13.82 -8.78 13.74
CA GLU A 171 -12.84 -9.13 14.76
C GLU A 171 -11.75 -10.03 14.15
N ASN A 172 -10.49 -9.76 14.48
CA ASN A 172 -9.30 -10.40 13.89
C ASN A 172 -9.04 -10.07 12.41
N ASN A 173 -9.85 -9.21 11.79
CA ASN A 173 -9.58 -8.65 10.46
C ASN A 173 -9.26 -7.15 10.56
N GLY A 174 -8.44 -6.78 11.55
CA GLY A 174 -8.02 -5.41 11.82
C GLY A 174 -9.07 -4.51 12.47
N TRP A 175 -10.08 -5.12 13.11
CA TRP A 175 -11.07 -4.46 13.97
C TRP A 175 -11.12 -5.10 15.35
N VAL A 176 -11.56 -4.31 16.33
CA VAL A 176 -11.89 -4.74 17.70
C VAL A 176 -13.28 -4.22 18.08
N LEU A 177 -14.05 -5.02 18.80
CA LEU A 177 -15.33 -4.60 19.37
C LEU A 177 -15.08 -3.94 20.72
N LYS A 178 -15.45 -2.66 20.85
CA LYS A 178 -15.37 -1.88 22.10
C LYS A 178 -16.64 -1.06 22.25
N ASP A 179 -17.29 -1.16 23.41
CA ASP A 179 -18.53 -0.44 23.71
C ASP A 179 -19.60 -0.60 22.62
N ASP A 180 -19.82 -1.84 22.17
CA ASP A 180 -20.74 -2.22 21.09
C ASP A 180 -20.46 -1.53 19.73
N LYS A 181 -19.23 -1.05 19.52
CA LYS A 181 -18.79 -0.42 18.28
C LYS A 181 -17.48 -1.02 17.78
N TYR A 182 -17.38 -1.16 16.46
CA TYR A 182 -16.15 -1.56 15.83
C TYR A 182 -15.19 -0.38 15.73
N GLN A 183 -13.99 -0.56 16.28
CA GLN A 183 -12.88 0.37 16.16
C GLN A 183 -11.72 -0.32 15.44
N PHE A 184 -10.90 0.45 14.74
CA PHE A 184 -9.71 -0.10 14.11
C PHE A 184 -8.76 -0.65 15.16
N LYS A 185 -8.28 -1.87 14.89
CA LYS A 185 -7.04 -2.37 15.49
C LYS A 185 -5.90 -1.70 14.74
N TRP A 186 -5.36 -0.63 15.30
CA TRP A 186 -4.32 0.15 14.64
C TRP A 186 -2.99 -0.59 14.60
N PHE A 187 -2.66 -1.29 15.69
CA PHE A 187 -1.34 -1.85 15.94
C PHE A 187 -1.43 -3.06 16.88
N GLU A 188 -0.47 -3.98 16.74
CA GLU A 188 -0.18 -5.07 17.69
C GLU A 188 1.32 -5.11 17.99
N GLY A 189 1.70 -5.07 19.27
CA GLY A 189 3.09 -5.14 19.71
C GLY A 189 3.51 -3.92 20.53
N ASP A 190 4.82 -3.68 20.60
CA ASP A 190 5.42 -2.54 21.29
C ASP A 190 5.63 -1.37 20.33
N GLN A 191 5.09 -0.19 20.66
CA GLN A 191 5.15 0.97 19.75
C GLN A 191 6.55 1.55 19.58
N LEU A 192 7.46 1.20 20.49
CA LEU A 192 8.83 1.66 20.51
C LEU A 192 9.72 0.46 20.81
N PRO A 193 10.83 0.28 20.05
CA PRO A 193 11.83 -0.72 20.40
C PRO A 193 12.39 -0.40 21.78
N SER A 194 12.68 -1.43 22.58
CA SER A 194 13.30 -1.24 23.89
C SER A 194 14.73 -0.72 23.76
N TYR A 195 15.44 -1.13 22.71
CA TYR A 195 16.81 -0.70 22.38
C TYR A 195 16.97 -0.40 20.89
N VAL A 196 17.88 0.50 20.51
CA VAL A 196 18.20 0.84 19.09
C VAL A 196 18.60 -0.41 18.30
N SER A 197 19.32 -1.34 18.94
CA SER A 197 19.71 -2.62 18.35
C SER A 197 18.52 -3.47 17.89
N ASP A 198 17.34 -3.32 18.51
CA ASP A 198 16.16 -4.09 18.13
C ASP A 198 15.60 -3.66 16.77
N SER A 199 15.92 -2.45 16.30
CA SER A 199 15.56 -1.98 14.95
C SER A 199 16.54 -2.43 13.87
N LEU A 200 17.75 -2.88 14.25
CA LEU A 200 18.81 -3.30 13.32
C LEU A 200 18.78 -4.80 13.01
N LYS A 201 18.20 -5.61 13.91
CA LYS A 201 18.07 -7.08 13.73
C LYS A 201 17.24 -7.47 12.52
N THR A 202 16.35 -6.60 12.04
CA THR A 202 15.51 -6.84 10.85
C THR A 202 16.30 -6.88 9.55
N GLN A 203 17.55 -6.39 9.51
CA GLN A 203 18.39 -6.40 8.30
C GLN A 203 19.23 -7.67 8.14
N SER A 204 19.63 -8.33 9.23
CA SER A 204 20.64 -9.41 9.18
C SER A 204 20.13 -10.77 8.69
N ASP A 205 18.81 -10.96 8.57
CA ASP A 205 18.23 -12.27 8.26
C ASP A 205 17.96 -12.49 6.75
N THR A 206 18.46 -11.60 5.87
CA THR A 206 18.18 -11.67 4.41
C THR A 206 19.40 -11.80 3.50
N GLU A 207 20.60 -12.05 4.03
CA GLU A 207 21.78 -12.26 3.18
C GLU A 207 22.49 -13.57 3.53
N GLU A 208 22.16 -14.64 2.79
CA GLU A 208 23.18 -15.59 2.37
C GLU A 208 23.02 -15.93 0.88
N GLU A 209 24.13 -15.67 0.17
CA GLU A 209 24.60 -16.15 -1.13
C GLU A 209 24.17 -15.44 -2.43
N GLY A 210 25.16 -14.76 -3.02
CA GLY A 210 25.28 -14.64 -4.48
C GLY A 210 26.11 -13.46 -4.97
N ASP A 211 27.44 -13.52 -4.81
CA ASP A 211 28.38 -12.63 -5.51
C ASP A 211 28.15 -12.67 -7.02
N VAL A 212 27.76 -11.53 -7.61
CA VAL A 212 28.03 -11.22 -9.03
C VAL A 212 28.32 -9.73 -9.15
N GLU A 213 29.58 -9.41 -9.44
CA GLU A 213 30.01 -8.11 -9.95
C GLU A 213 29.28 -7.79 -11.27
N ASP A 214 28.65 -6.63 -11.37
CA ASP A 214 28.41 -6.00 -12.67
C ASP A 214 28.36 -4.47 -12.55
N ASP A 215 29.46 -3.86 -12.99
CA ASP A 215 29.61 -2.42 -13.20
C ASP A 215 28.71 -1.96 -14.35
N SER A 216 27.64 -1.22 -14.05
CA SER A 216 27.13 -0.24 -15.02
C SER A 216 26.50 0.98 -14.34
N ALA A 217 27.23 2.09 -14.40
CA ALA A 217 26.69 3.41 -14.09
C ALA A 217 25.61 3.78 -15.12
N ILE A 218 24.36 3.90 -14.67
CA ILE A 218 23.28 4.48 -15.46
C ILE A 218 22.94 5.85 -14.86
N ASP A 219 23.48 6.88 -15.51
CA ASP A 219 23.10 8.28 -15.36
C ASP A 219 21.72 8.50 -15.98
N TRP A 220 20.73 8.84 -15.15
CA TRP A 220 19.45 9.38 -15.61
C TRP A 220 19.26 10.78 -15.04
N SER A 221 19.80 11.75 -15.77
CA SER A 221 19.42 13.15 -15.70
C SER A 221 17.90 13.29 -15.77
N SER A 222 17.33 13.94 -14.76
CA SER A 222 15.92 14.30 -14.71
C SER A 222 15.70 15.59 -15.48
N SER A 223 14.98 15.51 -16.59
CA SER A 223 14.26 16.62 -17.17
C SER A 223 12.97 16.08 -17.76
N ASP A 224 11.84 16.60 -17.29
CA ASP A 224 10.90 17.32 -18.15
C ASP A 224 9.69 17.72 -17.30
N GLU A 225 9.72 18.99 -16.91
CA GLU A 225 8.54 19.78 -16.59
C GLU A 225 7.78 20.00 -17.90
N GLU A 226 6.54 19.52 -18.00
CA GLU A 226 5.60 20.07 -18.97
C GLU A 226 4.35 20.57 -18.24
N ASN A 227 4.36 21.89 -18.03
CA ASN A 227 3.18 22.71 -17.85
C ASN A 227 2.51 22.88 -19.21
N GLU A 228 1.33 22.30 -19.41
CA GLU A 228 0.43 22.76 -20.47
C GLU A 228 -0.65 23.67 -19.86
N ASN A 229 -0.40 24.97 -19.97
CA ASN A 229 -1.43 26.00 -19.95
C ASN A 229 -2.26 25.83 -21.24
N ILE A 230 -3.54 25.49 -21.11
CA ILE A 230 -4.50 25.66 -22.19
C ILE A 230 -5.10 27.05 -22.01
N ASP A 231 -4.68 27.95 -22.89
CA ASP A 231 -5.22 29.29 -23.05
C ASP A 231 -6.47 29.21 -23.94
N ASP A 232 -7.59 29.74 -23.44
CA ASP A 232 -8.83 29.92 -24.18
C ASP A 232 -8.61 30.95 -25.29
N ASN A 233 -8.90 30.60 -26.55
CA ASN A 233 -9.36 31.58 -27.53
C ASN A 233 -10.03 30.96 -28.78
N VAL A 234 -11.22 31.50 -29.05
CA VAL A 234 -12.12 31.42 -30.23
C VAL A 234 -13.10 30.24 -30.30
#